data_AF-A0A7L2J876-F1
#
_entry.id   AF-A0A7L2J876-F1
#
_cell.length_a   1.000
_cell.length_b   1.000
_cell.length_c   1.000
_cell.angle_alpha   90.00
_cell.angle_beta   90.00
_cell.angle_gamma   90.00
#
_symmetry.space_group_name_H-M   'P 1'
#
loop_
_entity.id
_entity.type
_entity.pdbx_description
1 polymer ?
#
loop_
_entity_poly.entity_id
_entity_poly.type
_entity_poly.pdbx_seq_one_letter_code
_entity_poly.pdbx_strand_id
1 'polypeptide(L)'
;SCREFMASEEIQNPPAVKTEMENMIKEQIVLSEQRLRVLQYIGTLLPPTHTKSDIHEWYRTLENLNKNIDTCNVEGVKKMRIQYELVQGKCQEKVQMCKMALLDMNICAVEDAEVVHSNMLQMTEKLKCGFEGEVEHMDSDFKEMAKWHEKCCQGLYKCVQEAMDLWDVHQLQLSQQEDALQKKIDEYRWEQDHIIEMMKGDLDTILKKMQMASCEEELKEYLEITLSTLDQIRTRYEFCITLKQIVMDEVKAYPKAILWQLISYSIAISQHFSGKEIFKQ
;
A
#
# COMPACT_ATOMS: atom_id res chain seq x y z
N SER A 1 -28.70 37.88 -38.96
CA SER A 1 -27.63 37.67 -39.97
C SER A 1 -26.84 36.39 -39.67
N CYS A 2 -26.22 35.75 -40.66
CA CYS A 2 -25.34 34.58 -40.43
C CYS A 2 -24.17 34.90 -39.48
N ARG A 3 -23.60 36.12 -39.55
CA ARG A 3 -22.56 36.56 -38.61
C ARG A 3 -23.05 36.65 -37.16
N GLU A 4 -24.26 37.17 -36.95
CA GLU A 4 -24.87 37.26 -35.62
C GLU A 4 -25.16 35.87 -35.03
N PHE A 5 -25.58 34.92 -35.87
CA PHE A 5 -25.76 33.53 -35.44
C PHE A 5 -24.43 32.92 -34.99
N MET A 6 -23.38 33.07 -35.79
CA MET A 6 -22.04 32.56 -35.44
C MET A 6 -21.50 33.20 -34.17
N ALA A 7 -21.80 34.49 -33.93
CA ALA A 7 -21.40 35.23 -32.73
C ALA A 7 -22.31 34.98 -31.52
N SER A 8 -23.35 34.15 -31.64
CA SER A 8 -24.28 33.90 -30.53
C SER A 8 -23.64 33.03 -29.45
N GLU A 9 -24.07 33.22 -28.22
CA GLU A 9 -23.59 32.49 -27.05
C GLU A 9 -23.78 30.97 -27.20
N GLU A 10 -24.87 30.53 -27.83
CA GLU A 10 -25.14 29.11 -28.06
C GLU A 10 -24.08 28.45 -28.95
N ILE A 11 -23.45 29.23 -29.85
CA ILE A 11 -22.41 28.74 -30.76
C ILE A 11 -21.02 28.93 -30.14
N GLN A 12 -20.75 30.08 -29.53
CA GLN A 12 -19.43 30.36 -28.94
C GLN A 12 -19.18 29.56 -27.66
N ASN A 13 -20.21 29.39 -26.82
CA ASN A 13 -20.14 28.69 -25.53
C ASN A 13 -21.30 27.69 -25.41
N PRO A 14 -21.24 26.54 -26.11
CA PRO A 14 -22.36 25.61 -26.18
C PRO A 14 -22.80 25.09 -24.79
N PRO A 15 -24.07 25.31 -24.37
CA PRO A 15 -24.54 24.88 -23.05
C PRO A 15 -24.44 23.37 -22.82
N ALA A 16 -24.54 22.57 -23.89
CA ALA A 16 -24.39 21.13 -23.82
C ALA A 16 -22.96 20.71 -23.45
N VAL A 17 -21.93 21.39 -23.99
CA VAL A 17 -20.52 21.14 -23.62
C VAL A 17 -20.29 21.47 -22.15
N LYS A 18 -20.82 22.60 -21.68
CA LYS A 18 -20.76 22.98 -20.26
C LYS A 18 -21.39 21.92 -19.37
N THR A 19 -22.52 21.36 -19.78
CA THR A 19 -23.21 20.29 -19.04
C THR A 19 -22.36 19.02 -18.97
N GLU A 20 -21.75 18.61 -20.09
CA GLU A 20 -20.84 17.44 -20.10
C GLU A 20 -19.61 17.66 -19.22
N MET A 21 -19.03 18.86 -19.24
CA MET A 21 -17.92 19.24 -18.37
C MET A 21 -18.30 19.19 -16.88
N GLU A 22 -19.46 19.73 -16.51
CA GLU A 22 -19.96 19.68 -15.13
C GLU A 22 -20.23 18.25 -14.65
N ASN A 23 -20.74 17.38 -15.53
CA ASN A 23 -20.97 15.98 -15.21
C ASN A 23 -19.65 15.24 -14.98
N MET A 24 -18.67 15.42 -15.86
CA MET A 24 -17.33 14.87 -15.71
C MET A 24 -16.67 15.33 -14.41
N ILE A 25 -16.75 16.62 -14.06
CA ILE A 25 -16.20 17.16 -12.81
C ILE A 25 -16.85 16.50 -11.59
N LYS A 26 -18.18 16.32 -11.59
CA LYS A 26 -18.89 15.65 -10.48
C LYS A 26 -18.42 14.21 -10.29
N GLU A 27 -18.27 13.46 -11.39
CA GLU A 27 -17.77 12.08 -11.35
C GLU A 27 -16.31 12.03 -10.86
N GLN A 28 -15.45 12.91 -11.37
CA GLN A 28 -14.06 13.04 -10.93
C GLN A 28 -13.95 13.34 -9.43
N ILE A 29 -14.81 14.20 -8.87
CA ILE A 29 -14.84 14.51 -7.44
C ILE A 29 -15.10 13.25 -6.62
N VAL A 30 -16.14 12.49 -6.97
CA VAL A 30 -16.50 11.25 -6.26
C VAL A 30 -15.34 10.23 -6.29
N LEU A 31 -14.72 10.04 -7.46
CA LEU A 31 -13.58 9.14 -7.61
C LEU A 31 -12.35 9.65 -6.84
N SER A 32 -12.12 10.97 -6.83
CA SER A 32 -11.01 11.58 -6.11
C SER A 32 -11.17 11.47 -4.60
N GLU A 33 -12.38 11.57 -4.08
CA GLU A 33 -12.68 11.33 -2.66
C GLU A 33 -12.44 9.87 -2.27
N GLN A 34 -12.82 8.92 -3.13
CA GLN A 34 -12.51 7.50 -2.92
C GLN A 34 -10.99 7.27 -2.89
N ARG A 35 -10.27 7.88 -3.84
CA ARG A 35 -8.81 7.83 -3.91
C ARG A 35 -8.16 8.41 -2.66
N LEU A 36 -8.65 9.54 -2.17
CA LEU A 36 -8.13 10.18 -0.96
C LEU A 36 -8.30 9.28 0.28
N ARG A 37 -9.44 8.58 0.41
CA ARG A 37 -9.65 7.63 1.52
C ARG A 37 -8.62 6.50 1.51
N VAL A 38 -8.30 5.96 0.34
CA VAL A 38 -7.25 4.93 0.21
C VAL A 38 -5.89 5.50 0.58
N LEU A 39 -5.54 6.71 0.12
CA LEU A 39 -4.28 7.37 0.46
C LEU A 39 -4.16 7.64 1.97
N GLN A 40 -5.25 8.04 2.63
CA GLN A 40 -5.30 8.21 4.08
C GLN A 40 -5.09 6.88 4.82
N TYR A 41 -5.73 5.80 4.34
CA TYR A 41 -5.53 4.46 4.88
C TYR A 41 -4.06 4.00 4.76
N ILE A 42 -3.40 4.26 3.63
CA ILE A 42 -1.98 3.93 3.44
C ILE A 42 -1.10 4.62 4.50
N GLY A 43 -1.42 5.87 4.86
CA GLY A 43 -0.71 6.60 5.91
C GLY A 43 -0.85 5.99 7.32
N THR A 44 -1.81 5.09 7.52
CA THR A 44 -1.99 4.35 8.79
C THR A 44 -1.28 3.00 8.80
N LEU A 45 -0.68 2.59 7.69
CA LEU A 45 0.00 1.30 7.60
C LEU A 45 1.28 1.33 8.45
N LEU A 46 1.22 0.70 9.62
CA LEU A 46 2.36 0.52 10.50
C LEU A 46 2.61 -0.98 10.71
N PRO A 47 3.83 -1.49 10.52
CA PRO A 47 4.17 -2.81 11.02
C PRO A 47 4.02 -2.86 12.55
N PRO A 48 3.60 -4.00 13.13
CA PRO A 48 3.37 -5.31 12.49
C PRO A 48 1.94 -5.55 12.01
N THR A 49 1.04 -4.57 12.04
CA THR A 49 -0.41 -4.83 11.90
C THR A 49 -0.85 -5.13 10.47
N HIS A 50 0.05 -5.05 9.50
CA HIS A 50 -0.25 -5.26 8.09
C HIS A 50 0.71 -6.24 7.43
N THR A 51 0.18 -6.96 6.46
CA THR A 51 0.84 -8.01 5.70
C THR A 51 1.16 -7.50 4.29
N LYS A 52 2.02 -8.24 3.57
CA LYS A 52 2.26 -7.99 2.13
C LYS A 52 0.98 -8.08 1.30
N SER A 53 0.02 -8.92 1.70
CA SER A 53 -1.29 -9.02 1.05
C SER A 53 -2.06 -7.71 1.12
N ASP A 54 -2.09 -7.08 2.31
CA ASP A 54 -2.76 -5.78 2.50
C ASP A 54 -2.14 -4.71 1.59
N ILE A 55 -0.83 -4.82 1.33
CA ILE A 55 -0.11 -3.88 0.46
C ILE A 55 -0.49 -4.04 -1.00
N HIS A 56 -0.49 -5.28 -1.48
CA HIS A 56 -0.93 -5.57 -2.83
C HIS A 56 -2.40 -5.20 -3.05
N GLU A 57 -3.25 -5.36 -2.03
CA GLU A 57 -4.66 -5.00 -2.10
C GLU A 57 -4.87 -3.50 -2.24
N TRP A 58 -4.26 -2.67 -1.37
CA TRP A 58 -4.44 -1.21 -1.50
C TRP A 58 -3.82 -0.70 -2.81
N TYR A 59 -2.70 -1.28 -3.24
CA TYR A 59 -2.06 -0.89 -4.51
C TYR A 59 -3.00 -1.14 -5.69
N ARG A 60 -3.59 -2.34 -5.74
CA ARG A 60 -4.58 -2.69 -6.78
C ARG A 60 -5.79 -1.76 -6.73
N THR A 61 -6.29 -1.45 -5.54
CA THR A 61 -7.42 -0.53 -5.36
C THR A 61 -7.08 0.87 -5.86
N LEU A 62 -5.90 1.40 -5.51
CA LEU A 62 -5.44 2.71 -5.95
C LEU A 62 -5.22 2.77 -7.47
N GLU A 63 -4.63 1.73 -8.05
CA GLU A 63 -4.43 1.61 -9.48
C GLU A 63 -5.77 1.58 -10.24
N ASN A 64 -6.74 0.80 -9.75
CA ASN A 64 -8.08 0.75 -10.32
C ASN A 64 -8.80 2.10 -10.24
N LEU A 65 -8.68 2.82 -9.12
CA LEU A 65 -9.25 4.16 -8.98
C LEU A 65 -8.61 5.15 -9.97
N ASN A 66 -7.29 5.10 -10.16
CA ASN A 66 -6.62 5.93 -11.16
C ASN A 66 -7.10 5.61 -12.58
N LYS A 67 -7.30 4.32 -12.92
CA LYS A 67 -7.87 3.90 -14.22
C LYS A 67 -9.32 4.36 -14.39
N ASN A 68 -10.12 4.34 -13.33
CA ASN A 68 -11.50 4.84 -13.39
C ASN A 68 -11.54 6.35 -13.64
N ILE A 69 -10.65 7.13 -13.01
CA ILE A 69 -10.50 8.57 -13.27
C ILE A 69 -10.09 8.80 -14.72
N ASP A 70 -9.09 8.07 -15.22
CA ASP A 70 -8.65 8.17 -16.62
C ASP A 70 -9.78 7.83 -17.61
N THR A 71 -10.56 6.79 -17.33
CA THR A 71 -11.73 6.41 -18.13
C THR A 71 -12.79 7.52 -18.14
N CYS A 72 -13.12 8.08 -16.96
CA CYS A 72 -14.05 9.20 -16.84
C CYS A 72 -13.58 10.41 -17.66
N ASN A 73 -12.27 10.72 -17.64
CA ASN A 73 -11.68 11.82 -18.40
C ASN A 73 -11.82 11.59 -19.92
N VAL A 74 -11.42 10.41 -20.40
CA VAL A 74 -11.49 10.07 -21.83
C VAL A 74 -12.95 10.08 -22.32
N GLU A 75 -13.88 9.55 -21.54
CA GLU A 75 -15.30 9.58 -21.87
C GLU A 75 -15.87 11.01 -21.88
N GLY A 76 -15.51 11.85 -20.91
CA GLY A 76 -15.93 13.26 -20.85
C GLY A 76 -15.44 14.05 -22.07
N VAL A 77 -14.15 13.94 -22.40
CA VAL A 77 -13.54 14.55 -23.60
C VAL A 77 -14.26 14.09 -24.88
N LYS A 78 -14.57 12.79 -24.98
CA LYS A 78 -15.32 12.24 -26.12
C LYS A 78 -16.72 12.82 -26.23
N LYS A 79 -17.45 12.94 -25.12
CA LYS A 79 -18.80 13.54 -25.10
C LYS A 79 -18.75 15.01 -25.50
N MET A 80 -17.78 15.78 -25.00
CA MET A 80 -17.59 17.20 -25.39
C MET A 80 -17.29 17.34 -26.88
N ARG A 81 -16.43 16.49 -27.45
CA ARG A 81 -16.16 16.46 -28.89
C ARG A 81 -17.43 16.27 -29.71
N ILE A 82 -18.29 15.32 -29.33
CA ILE A 82 -19.58 15.08 -29.99
C ILE A 82 -20.46 16.33 -29.94
N GLN A 83 -20.54 17.01 -28.79
CA GLN A 83 -21.34 18.24 -28.67
C GLN A 83 -20.80 19.37 -29.57
N TYR A 84 -19.49 19.54 -29.66
CA TYR A 84 -18.87 20.50 -30.57
C TYR A 84 -19.13 20.15 -32.05
N GLU A 85 -19.07 18.87 -32.43
CA GLU A 85 -19.40 18.40 -33.79
C GLU A 85 -20.86 18.72 -34.16
N LEU A 86 -21.80 18.57 -33.22
CA LEU A 86 -23.21 18.95 -33.44
C LEU A 86 -23.37 20.46 -33.68
N VAL A 87 -22.64 21.29 -32.92
CA VAL A 87 -22.63 22.75 -33.13
C VAL A 87 -22.05 23.10 -34.49
N GLN A 88 -20.96 22.45 -34.91
CA GLN A 88 -20.39 22.64 -36.24
C GLN A 88 -21.39 22.27 -37.35
N GLY A 89 -22.15 21.19 -37.19
CA GLY A 89 -23.22 20.81 -38.11
C GLY A 89 -24.29 21.90 -38.26
N LYS A 90 -24.78 22.44 -37.13
CA LYS A 90 -25.73 23.58 -37.13
C LYS A 90 -25.16 24.81 -37.86
N CYS A 91 -23.87 25.11 -37.65
CA CYS A 91 -23.20 26.21 -38.34
C CYS A 91 -23.15 25.98 -39.85
N GLN A 92 -22.79 24.77 -40.30
CA GLN A 92 -22.76 24.42 -41.72
C GLN A 92 -24.14 24.56 -42.37
N GLU A 93 -25.19 24.03 -41.74
CA GLU A 93 -26.57 24.18 -42.21
C GLU A 93 -26.98 25.65 -42.33
N LYS A 94 -26.64 26.47 -41.32
CA LYS A 94 -26.95 27.91 -41.33
C LYS A 94 -26.25 28.65 -42.47
N VAL A 95 -24.98 28.33 -42.72
CA VAL A 95 -24.21 28.90 -43.84
C VAL A 95 -24.84 28.55 -45.18
N GLN A 96 -25.30 27.30 -45.36
CA GLN A 96 -26.00 26.89 -46.58
C GLN A 96 -27.35 27.61 -46.74
N MET A 97 -28.15 27.73 -45.68
CA MET A 97 -29.40 28.48 -45.73
C MET A 97 -29.20 29.95 -46.09
N CYS A 98 -28.15 30.59 -45.56
CA CYS A 98 -27.82 31.97 -45.91
C CYS A 98 -27.44 32.11 -47.39
N LYS A 99 -26.67 31.16 -47.94
CA LYS A 99 -26.35 31.13 -49.38
C LYS A 99 -27.62 30.99 -50.23
N MET A 100 -28.49 30.04 -49.91
CA MET A 100 -29.73 29.83 -50.64
C MET A 100 -30.63 31.07 -50.59
N ALA A 101 -30.80 31.68 -49.41
CA ALA A 101 -31.61 32.89 -49.27
C ALA A 101 -31.07 34.08 -50.09
N LEU A 102 -29.75 34.23 -50.22
CA LEU A 102 -29.13 35.27 -51.06
C LEU A 102 -29.43 35.06 -52.54
N LEU A 103 -29.36 33.81 -53.01
CA LEU A 103 -29.67 33.44 -54.39
C LEU A 103 -31.16 33.59 -54.69
N ASP A 104 -32.04 33.12 -53.79
CA ASP A 104 -33.50 33.13 -53.98
C ASP A 104 -34.09 34.55 -54.01
N MET A 105 -33.51 35.49 -53.26
CA MET A 105 -33.97 36.89 -53.27
C MET A 105 -33.45 37.68 -54.49
N ASN A 106 -32.58 37.09 -55.32
CA ASN A 106 -31.97 37.72 -56.49
C ASN A 106 -31.26 39.06 -56.16
N ILE A 107 -30.77 39.20 -54.92
CA ILE A 107 -30.17 40.43 -54.38
C ILE A 107 -28.72 40.59 -54.86
N CYS A 108 -28.05 39.50 -55.22
CA CYS A 108 -26.65 39.49 -55.63
C CYS A 108 -26.41 38.48 -56.76
N ALA A 109 -25.38 38.73 -57.58
CA ALA A 109 -24.94 37.79 -58.59
C ALA A 109 -24.41 36.50 -57.93
N VAL A 110 -24.37 35.41 -58.70
CA VAL A 110 -23.91 34.10 -58.19
C VAL A 110 -22.48 34.20 -57.66
N GLU A 111 -21.62 34.95 -58.34
CA GLU A 111 -20.23 35.16 -57.94
C GLU A 111 -20.12 35.83 -56.56
N ASP A 112 -20.93 36.85 -56.29
CA ASP A 112 -20.95 37.56 -55.01
C ASP A 112 -21.46 36.66 -53.87
N ALA A 113 -22.47 35.83 -54.14
CA ALA A 113 -22.99 34.86 -53.18
C ALA A 113 -21.95 33.79 -52.81
N GLU A 114 -21.14 33.33 -53.77
CA GLU A 114 -20.03 32.40 -53.52
C GLU A 114 -18.91 33.02 -52.68
N VAL A 115 -18.57 34.30 -52.93
CA VAL A 115 -17.58 35.02 -52.10
C VAL A 115 -18.06 35.14 -50.65
N VAL A 116 -19.34 35.48 -50.45
CA VAL A 116 -19.93 35.56 -49.10
C VAL A 116 -19.99 34.19 -48.43
N HIS A 117 -20.36 33.14 -49.16
CA HIS A 117 -20.38 31.77 -48.65
C HIS A 117 -19.00 31.27 -48.23
N SER A 118 -17.97 31.51 -49.06
CA SER A 118 -16.57 31.19 -48.75
C SER A 118 -16.10 31.90 -47.47
N ASN A 119 -16.40 33.19 -47.33
CA ASN A 119 -16.10 33.94 -46.11
C ASN A 119 -16.80 33.37 -44.86
N MET A 120 -18.05 32.92 -44.99
CA MET A 120 -18.78 32.29 -43.88
C MET A 120 -18.21 30.91 -43.52
N LEU A 121 -17.80 30.11 -44.51
CA LEU A 121 -17.12 28.83 -44.27
C LEU A 121 -15.80 29.02 -43.51
N GLN A 122 -15.01 30.05 -43.85
CA GLN A 122 -13.79 30.38 -43.10
C GLN A 122 -14.08 30.71 -41.63
N MET A 123 -15.22 31.34 -41.31
CA MET A 123 -15.61 31.59 -39.92
C MET A 123 -15.94 30.28 -39.19
N THR A 124 -16.65 29.36 -39.85
CA THR A 124 -16.95 28.03 -39.28
C THR A 124 -15.68 27.21 -39.06
N GLU A 125 -14.71 27.30 -39.97
CA GLU A 125 -13.43 26.59 -39.82
C GLU A 125 -12.64 27.13 -38.62
N LYS A 126 -12.56 28.46 -38.45
CA LYS A 126 -11.91 29.06 -37.27
C LYS A 126 -12.53 28.61 -35.96
N LEU A 127 -13.87 28.52 -35.92
CA LEU A 127 -14.59 28.03 -34.74
C LEU A 127 -14.25 26.55 -34.48
N LYS A 128 -14.25 25.73 -35.52
CA LYS A 128 -13.85 24.33 -35.44
C LYS A 128 -12.44 24.15 -34.88
N CYS A 129 -11.46 24.88 -35.41
CA CYS A 129 -10.09 24.83 -34.90
C CYS A 129 -10.00 25.24 -33.42
N GLY A 130 -10.83 26.19 -32.98
CA GLY A 130 -10.92 26.57 -31.57
C GLY A 130 -11.39 25.41 -30.69
N PHE A 131 -12.50 24.76 -31.07
CA PHE A 131 -13.04 23.61 -30.34
C PHE A 131 -12.08 22.42 -30.31
N GLU A 132 -11.46 22.09 -31.46
CA GLU A 132 -10.47 21.02 -31.54
C GLU A 132 -9.28 21.32 -30.63
N GLY A 133 -8.77 22.55 -30.65
CA GLY A 133 -7.67 22.98 -29.80
C GLY A 133 -7.99 22.84 -28.30
N GLU A 134 -9.18 23.22 -27.86
CA GLU A 134 -9.61 23.07 -26.47
C GLU A 134 -9.69 21.59 -26.03
N VAL A 135 -10.32 20.74 -26.84
CA VAL A 135 -10.51 19.32 -26.51
C VAL A 135 -9.18 18.56 -26.57
N GLU A 136 -8.31 18.88 -27.54
CA GLU A 136 -6.97 18.27 -27.66
C GLU A 136 -6.04 18.69 -26.52
N HIS A 137 -6.08 19.96 -26.12
CA HIS A 137 -5.31 20.42 -24.97
C HIS A 137 -5.72 19.68 -23.71
N MET A 138 -7.03 19.55 -23.46
CA MET A 138 -7.56 18.85 -22.30
C MET A 138 -7.20 17.34 -22.31
N ASP A 139 -7.33 16.69 -23.46
CA ASP A 139 -6.94 15.28 -23.64
C ASP A 139 -5.44 15.06 -23.38
N SER A 140 -4.60 15.99 -23.85
CA SER A 140 -3.15 15.97 -23.59
C SER A 140 -2.86 16.08 -22.09
N ASP A 141 -3.44 17.07 -21.42
CA ASP A 141 -3.25 17.30 -19.98
C ASP A 141 -3.69 16.08 -19.16
N PHE A 142 -4.83 15.46 -19.50
CA PHE A 142 -5.28 14.25 -18.83
C PHE A 142 -4.34 13.07 -19.04
N LYS A 143 -3.80 12.88 -20.25
CA LYS A 143 -2.80 11.83 -20.52
C LYS A 143 -1.51 12.04 -19.74
N GLU A 144 -1.04 13.28 -19.61
CA GLU A 144 0.12 13.59 -18.77
C GLU A 144 -0.17 13.31 -17.30
N MET A 145 -1.35 13.71 -16.82
CA MET A 145 -1.78 13.46 -15.45
C MET A 145 -1.91 11.96 -15.15
N ALA A 146 -2.43 11.16 -16.07
CA ALA A 146 -2.52 9.71 -15.94
C ALA A 146 -1.13 9.06 -15.80
N LYS A 147 -0.17 9.45 -16.65
CA LYS A 147 1.23 8.99 -16.55
C LYS A 147 1.87 9.40 -15.23
N TRP A 148 1.58 10.61 -14.75
CA TRP A 148 2.08 11.08 -13.47
C TRP A 148 1.51 10.25 -12.30
N HIS A 149 0.20 10.03 -12.28
CA HIS A 149 -0.47 9.19 -11.27
C HIS A 149 0.09 7.77 -11.26
N GLU A 150 0.31 7.15 -12.42
CA GLU A 150 0.90 5.82 -12.53
C GLU A 150 2.29 5.76 -11.87
N LYS A 151 3.18 6.70 -12.23
CA LYS A 151 4.53 6.79 -11.65
C LYS A 151 4.49 7.01 -10.15
N CYS A 152 3.63 7.90 -9.67
CA CYS A 152 3.46 8.15 -8.24
C CYS A 152 2.94 6.92 -7.50
N CYS A 153 1.97 6.20 -8.07
CA CYS A 153 1.41 4.98 -7.50
C CYS A 153 2.49 3.88 -7.38
N GLN A 154 3.28 3.67 -8.44
CA GLN A 154 4.40 2.72 -8.44
C GLN A 154 5.48 3.12 -7.43
N GLY A 155 5.82 4.40 -7.35
CA GLY A 155 6.79 4.93 -6.38
C GLY A 155 6.33 4.73 -4.93
N LEU A 156 5.05 5.00 -4.65
CA LEU A 156 4.46 4.79 -3.33
C LEU A 156 4.45 3.30 -2.95
N TYR A 157 4.07 2.43 -3.88
CA TYR A 157 4.08 0.99 -3.67
C TYR A 157 5.48 0.47 -3.35
N LYS A 158 6.48 0.88 -4.13
CA LYS A 158 7.87 0.53 -3.91
C LYS A 158 8.35 1.00 -2.53
N CYS A 159 8.03 2.25 -2.16
CA CYS A 159 8.36 2.82 -0.85
C CYS A 159 7.78 1.98 0.31
N VAL A 160 6.49 1.67 0.27
CA VAL A 160 5.84 0.86 1.32
C VAL A 160 6.39 -0.57 1.35
N GLN A 161 6.65 -1.17 0.18
CA GLN A 161 7.23 -2.50 0.07
C GLN A 161 8.63 -2.56 0.69
N GLU A 162 9.49 -1.59 0.40
CA GLU A 162 10.83 -1.50 0.97
C GLU A 162 10.79 -1.34 2.51
N ALA A 163 9.84 -0.55 3.03
CA ALA A 163 9.64 -0.40 4.48
C ALA A 163 9.22 -1.72 5.16
N MET A 164 8.41 -2.54 4.47
CA MET A 164 8.04 -3.87 4.94
C MET A 164 9.19 -4.86 4.88
N ASP A 165 9.98 -4.84 3.80
CA ASP A 165 11.11 -5.76 3.67
C ASP A 165 12.15 -5.47 4.78
N LEU A 166 12.33 -4.21 5.18
CA LEU A 166 13.11 -3.86 6.37
C LEU A 166 12.49 -4.44 7.64
N TRP A 167 11.17 -4.32 7.82
CA TRP A 167 10.48 -4.88 8.98
C TRP A 167 10.64 -6.41 9.07
N ASP A 168 10.50 -7.12 7.95
CA ASP A 168 10.66 -8.57 7.88
C ASP A 168 12.04 -9.01 8.38
N VAL A 169 13.11 -8.29 8.01
CA VAL A 169 14.47 -8.55 8.50
C VAL A 169 14.52 -8.40 10.02
N HIS A 170 13.93 -7.33 10.55
CA HIS A 170 13.95 -7.09 11.99
C HIS A 170 13.11 -8.10 12.78
N GLN A 171 11.96 -8.50 12.22
CA GLN A 171 11.09 -9.54 12.79
C GLN A 171 11.78 -10.90 12.80
N LEU A 172 12.48 -11.27 11.71
CA LEU A 172 13.25 -12.51 11.65
C LEU A 172 14.35 -12.56 12.72
N GLN A 173 15.07 -11.45 12.92
CA GLN A 173 16.10 -11.37 13.96
C GLN A 173 15.52 -11.51 15.38
N LEU A 174 14.34 -10.95 15.66
CA LEU A 174 13.66 -11.16 16.95
C LEU A 174 13.24 -12.60 17.15
N SER A 175 12.66 -13.22 16.11
CA SER A 175 12.28 -14.64 16.14
C SER A 175 13.49 -15.51 16.44
N GLN A 176 14.64 -15.26 15.80
CA GLN A 176 15.87 -16.01 16.06
C GLN A 176 16.38 -15.85 17.50
N GLN A 177 16.27 -14.65 18.08
CA GLN A 177 16.62 -14.41 19.48
C GLN A 177 15.66 -15.12 20.44
N GLU A 178 14.36 -15.11 20.12
CA GLU A 178 13.33 -15.82 20.89
C GLU A 178 13.56 -17.32 20.85
N ASP A 179 13.81 -17.89 19.67
CA ASP A 179 14.10 -19.32 19.50
C ASP A 179 15.34 -19.75 20.28
N ALA A 180 16.40 -18.92 20.26
CA ALA A 180 17.62 -19.17 21.01
C ALA A 180 17.39 -19.15 22.54
N LEU A 181 16.57 -18.20 23.02
CA LEU A 181 16.20 -18.12 24.44
C LEU A 181 15.32 -19.29 24.85
N GLN A 182 14.33 -19.64 24.02
CA GLN A 182 13.42 -20.75 24.24
C GLN A 182 14.18 -22.07 24.33
N LYS A 183 15.14 -22.30 23.43
CA LYS A 183 16.01 -23.48 23.47
C LYS A 183 16.76 -23.61 24.80
N LYS A 184 17.32 -22.51 25.33
CA LYS A 184 18.01 -22.51 26.62
C LYS A 184 17.06 -22.78 27.80
N ILE A 185 15.83 -22.26 27.74
CA ILE A 185 14.79 -22.54 28.74
C ILE A 185 14.42 -24.03 28.71
N ASP A 186 14.30 -24.61 27.53
CA ASP A 186 13.95 -26.02 27.37
C ASP A 186 15.09 -26.96 27.80
N GLU A 187 16.34 -26.61 27.49
CA GLU A 187 17.53 -27.30 27.99
C GLU A 187 17.57 -27.30 29.53
N TYR A 188 17.29 -26.15 30.16
CA TYR A 188 17.19 -26.05 31.62
C TYR A 188 16.09 -26.96 32.20
N ARG A 189 14.88 -26.90 31.63
CA ARG A 189 13.74 -27.72 32.07
C ARG A 189 14.06 -29.20 31.95
N TRP A 190 14.63 -29.61 30.82
CA TRP A 190 15.01 -30.99 30.57
C TRP A 190 16.04 -31.49 31.59
N GLU A 191 17.10 -30.73 31.87
CA GLU A 191 18.12 -31.12 32.84
C GLU A 191 17.54 -31.23 34.26
N GLN A 192 16.66 -30.29 34.64
CA GLN A 192 15.97 -30.33 35.92
C GLN A 192 15.10 -31.59 36.06
N ASP A 193 14.27 -31.89 35.06
CA ASP A 193 13.40 -33.07 35.06
C ASP A 193 14.22 -34.37 35.05
N HIS A 194 15.33 -34.39 34.31
CA HIS A 194 16.24 -35.53 34.27
C HIS A 194 16.86 -35.83 35.64
N ILE A 195 17.33 -34.81 36.37
CA ILE A 195 17.86 -34.98 37.73
C ILE A 195 16.78 -35.49 38.68
N ILE A 196 15.56 -34.98 38.59
CA ILE A 196 14.44 -35.40 39.44
C ILE A 196 14.13 -36.89 39.22
N GLU A 197 14.02 -37.32 37.97
CA GLU A 197 13.71 -38.72 37.64
C GLU A 197 14.86 -39.67 37.98
N MET A 198 16.12 -39.27 37.71
CA MET A 198 17.30 -40.04 38.10
C MET A 198 17.39 -40.21 39.62
N MET A 199 17.24 -39.11 40.39
CA MET A 199 17.21 -39.15 41.85
C MET A 199 16.15 -40.13 42.35
N LYS A 200 14.94 -40.07 41.78
CA LYS A 200 13.84 -40.94 42.18
C LYS A 200 14.11 -42.40 41.87
N GLY A 201 14.63 -42.72 40.69
CA GLY A 201 14.93 -44.09 40.25
C GLY A 201 16.08 -44.73 41.03
N ASP A 202 17.17 -43.99 41.22
CA ASP A 202 18.34 -44.49 41.95
C ASP A 202 18.02 -44.75 43.43
N LEU A 203 17.32 -43.80 44.08
CA LEU A 203 16.93 -43.96 45.48
C LEU A 203 15.90 -45.09 45.67
N ASP A 204 14.91 -45.24 44.79
CA ASP A 204 13.94 -46.35 44.85
C ASP A 204 14.64 -47.71 44.70
N THR A 205 15.63 -47.80 43.80
CA THR A 205 16.42 -49.01 43.59
C THR A 205 17.24 -49.37 44.83
N ILE A 206 17.94 -48.40 45.41
CA ILE A 206 18.75 -48.63 46.61
C ILE A 206 17.86 -48.97 47.81
N LEU A 207 16.72 -48.30 47.96
CA LEU A 207 15.75 -48.57 49.02
C LEU A 207 15.24 -50.02 48.95
N LYS A 208 14.91 -50.52 47.75
CA LYS A 208 14.51 -51.92 47.57
C LYS A 208 15.61 -52.88 47.97
N LYS A 209 16.86 -52.60 47.60
CA LYS A 209 18.02 -53.44 48.00
C LYS A 209 18.23 -53.46 49.51
N MET A 210 18.09 -52.30 50.18
CA MET A 210 18.14 -52.22 51.64
C MET A 210 17.04 -53.04 52.31
N GLN A 211 15.80 -52.98 51.79
CA GLN A 211 14.68 -53.77 52.31
C GLN A 211 14.88 -55.27 52.16
N MET A 212 15.66 -55.70 51.16
CA MET A 212 15.99 -57.10 50.88
C MET A 212 17.30 -57.56 51.55
N ALA A 213 18.02 -56.67 52.25
CA ALA A 213 19.30 -57.01 52.86
C ALA A 213 19.14 -58.11 53.92
N SER A 214 20.03 -59.09 53.87
CA SER A 214 19.98 -60.28 54.71
C SER A 214 20.87 -60.20 55.95
N CYS A 215 21.81 -59.26 55.98
CA CYS A 215 22.70 -58.98 57.10
C CYS A 215 23.02 -57.48 57.26
N GLU A 216 23.66 -57.14 58.37
CA GLU A 216 24.05 -55.77 58.70
C GLU A 216 25.13 -55.22 57.76
N GLU A 217 26.05 -56.07 57.30
CA GLU A 217 27.12 -55.70 56.39
C GLU A 217 26.57 -55.26 55.02
N GLU A 218 25.62 -56.01 54.45
CA GLU A 218 24.92 -55.64 53.20
C GLU A 218 24.16 -54.32 53.35
N LEU A 219 23.48 -54.13 54.49
CA LEU A 219 22.76 -52.89 54.78
C LEU A 219 23.72 -51.69 54.86
N LYS A 220 24.89 -51.88 55.49
CA LYS A 220 25.93 -50.85 55.62
C LYS A 220 26.52 -50.47 54.26
N GLU A 221 26.75 -51.44 53.38
CA GLU A 221 27.19 -51.19 52.01
C GLU A 221 26.15 -50.36 51.23
N TYR A 222 24.86 -50.73 51.28
CA TYR A 222 23.81 -49.96 50.61
C TYR A 222 23.64 -48.54 51.18
N LEU A 223 23.85 -48.34 52.48
CA LEU A 223 23.85 -47.01 53.10
C LEU A 223 24.99 -46.14 52.57
N GLU A 224 26.19 -46.71 52.43
CA GLU A 224 27.35 -46.00 51.86
C GLU A 224 27.11 -45.63 50.39
N ILE A 225 26.52 -46.54 49.60
CA ILE A 225 26.10 -46.26 48.22
C ILE A 225 25.06 -45.13 48.19
N THR A 226 24.06 -45.14 49.08
CA THR A 226 23.04 -44.08 49.15
C THR A 226 23.66 -42.72 49.43
N LEU A 227 24.59 -42.64 50.37
CA LEU A 227 25.29 -41.39 50.70
C LEU A 227 26.08 -40.86 49.50
N SER A 228 26.77 -41.74 48.76
CA SER A 228 27.48 -41.38 47.52
C SER A 228 26.52 -40.89 46.43
N THR A 229 25.39 -41.58 46.22
CA THR A 229 24.37 -41.17 45.24
C THR A 229 23.74 -39.82 45.60
N LEU A 230 23.41 -39.60 46.89
CA LEU A 230 22.89 -38.31 47.36
C LEU A 230 23.87 -37.16 47.15
N ASP A 231 25.17 -37.40 47.30
CA ASP A 231 26.21 -36.39 47.04
C ASP A 231 26.31 -36.02 45.56
N GLN A 232 26.20 -37.00 44.66
CA GLN A 232 26.14 -36.77 43.22
C GLN A 232 24.90 -35.98 42.81
N ILE A 233 23.74 -36.31 43.40
CA ILE A 233 22.48 -35.59 43.18
C ILE A 233 22.61 -34.13 43.64
N ARG A 234 23.17 -33.90 44.84
CA ARG A 234 23.40 -32.55 45.38
C ARG A 234 24.25 -31.71 44.42
N THR A 235 25.37 -32.26 43.94
CA THR A 235 26.28 -31.57 43.03
C THR A 235 25.60 -31.18 41.71
N ARG A 236 24.80 -32.09 41.14
CA ARG A 236 24.03 -31.80 39.91
C ARG A 236 22.92 -30.77 40.16
N TYR A 237 22.25 -30.83 41.30
CA TYR A 237 21.23 -29.86 41.65
C TYR A 237 21.80 -28.43 41.80
N GLU A 238 22.98 -28.30 42.41
CA GLU A 238 23.71 -27.03 42.49
C GLU A 238 24.09 -26.48 41.10
N PHE A 239 24.49 -27.36 40.17
CA PHE A 239 24.70 -26.99 38.77
C PHE A 239 23.41 -26.46 38.12
N CYS A 240 22.26 -27.12 38.32
CA CYS A 240 20.97 -26.63 37.83
C CYS A 240 20.57 -25.26 38.40
N ILE A 241 20.87 -24.97 39.66
CA ILE A 241 20.64 -23.64 40.24
C ILE A 241 21.47 -22.59 39.49
N THR A 242 22.73 -22.90 39.19
CA THR A 242 23.62 -22.01 38.44
C THR A 242 23.10 -21.76 37.03
N LEU A 243 22.68 -22.83 36.34
CA LEU A 243 22.12 -22.75 34.99
C LEU A 243 20.80 -21.95 34.96
N LYS A 244 19.92 -22.13 35.95
CA LYS A 244 18.71 -21.33 36.14
C LYS A 244 19.04 -19.85 36.22
N GLN A 245 20.06 -19.47 36.99
CA GLN A 245 20.44 -18.07 37.15
C GLN A 245 20.88 -17.44 35.81
N ILE A 246 21.69 -18.17 35.03
CA ILE A 246 22.11 -17.73 33.69
C ILE A 246 20.90 -17.52 32.78
N VAL A 247 19.98 -18.49 32.70
CA VAL A 247 18.77 -18.38 31.88
C VAL A 247 17.90 -17.19 32.34
N MET A 248 17.75 -16.99 33.65
CA MET A 248 16.97 -15.88 34.19
C MET A 248 17.57 -14.52 33.83
N ASP A 249 18.89 -14.38 33.80
CA ASP A 249 19.54 -13.14 33.44
C ASP A 249 19.38 -12.82 31.95
N GLU A 250 19.39 -13.84 31.08
CA GLU A 250 19.07 -13.68 29.66
C GLU A 250 17.60 -13.32 29.42
N VAL A 251 16.67 -13.98 30.12
CA VAL A 251 15.24 -13.64 30.06
C VAL A 251 14.99 -12.19 30.49
N LYS A 252 15.69 -11.71 31.53
CA LYS A 252 15.60 -10.31 31.97
C LYS A 252 16.20 -9.32 30.96
N ALA A 253 17.19 -9.75 30.18
CA ALA A 253 17.81 -8.92 29.15
C ALA A 253 16.98 -8.85 27.86
N TYR A 254 16.12 -9.84 27.59
CA TYR A 254 15.35 -9.95 26.36
C TYR A 254 14.45 -8.73 26.04
N PRO A 255 13.72 -8.11 26.99
CA PRO A 255 12.97 -6.89 26.72
C PRO A 255 13.84 -5.72 26.20
N LYS A 256 15.10 -5.62 26.66
CA LYS A 256 16.05 -4.63 26.18
C LYS A 256 16.50 -4.93 24.75
N ALA A 257 16.63 -6.21 24.38
CA ALA A 257 16.94 -6.62 23.01
C ALA A 257 15.80 -6.25 22.05
N ILE A 258 14.54 -6.45 22.44
CA ILE A 258 13.37 -6.00 21.67
C ILE A 258 13.42 -4.49 21.43
N LEU A 259 13.65 -3.70 22.49
CA LEU A 259 13.74 -2.24 22.37
C LEU A 259 14.86 -1.83 21.40
N TRP A 260 16.02 -2.46 21.50
CA TRP A 260 17.14 -2.18 20.60
C TRP A 260 16.79 -2.48 19.15
N GLN A 261 16.05 -3.56 18.91
CA GLN A 261 15.60 -3.90 17.58
C GLN A 261 14.62 -2.87 16.99
N LEU A 262 13.67 -2.38 17.79
CA LEU A 262 12.75 -1.34 17.37
C LEU A 262 13.48 -0.04 17.03
N ILE A 263 14.50 0.33 17.82
CA ILE A 263 15.36 1.48 17.53
C ILE A 263 16.14 1.24 16.22
N SER A 264 16.71 0.06 16.05
CA SER A 264 17.45 -0.32 14.84
C SER A 264 16.56 -0.22 13.58
N TYR A 265 15.32 -0.71 13.66
CA TYR A 265 14.32 -0.57 12.60
C TYR A 265 14.01 0.89 12.29
N SER A 266 13.78 1.71 13.31
CA SER A 266 13.55 3.14 13.13
C SER A 266 14.72 3.84 12.44
N ILE A 267 15.97 3.47 12.78
CA ILE A 267 17.17 4.02 12.16
C ILE A 267 17.24 3.58 10.69
N ALA A 268 17.01 2.30 10.41
CA ALA A 268 17.02 1.75 9.06
C ALA A 268 15.99 2.45 8.14
N ILE A 269 14.76 2.63 8.62
CA ILE A 269 13.73 3.42 7.91
C ILE A 269 14.21 4.85 7.66
N SER A 270 14.70 5.52 8.69
CA SER A 270 15.09 6.94 8.59
C SER A 270 16.21 7.13 7.58
N GLN A 271 17.20 6.23 7.58
CA GLN A 271 18.29 6.22 6.61
C GLN A 271 17.80 5.91 5.19
N HIS A 272 16.92 4.92 5.05
CA HIS A 272 16.38 4.50 3.75
C HIS A 272 15.57 5.60 3.07
N PHE A 273 14.74 6.33 3.84
CA PHE A 273 13.88 7.39 3.31
C PHE A 273 14.41 8.81 3.51
N SER A 274 15.67 8.97 3.96
CA SER A 274 16.29 10.28 4.24
C SER A 274 15.52 11.17 5.24
N GLY A 275 14.72 10.57 6.14
CA GLY A 275 13.93 11.24 7.17
C GLY A 275 14.73 11.57 8.44
N LYS A 276 14.29 12.58 9.21
CA LYS A 276 14.83 12.84 10.56
C LYS A 276 14.37 11.74 11.53
N GLU A 277 15.29 11.18 12.30
CA GLU A 277 15.02 10.21 13.38
C GLU A 277 13.94 10.73 14.33
N ILE A 278 12.91 9.91 14.58
CA ILE A 278 11.80 10.22 15.50
C ILE A 278 12.10 9.67 16.92
N PHE A 279 12.94 8.65 17.02
CA PHE A 279 13.30 8.00 18.29
C PHE A 279 14.75 8.30 18.69
N LYS A 280 15.02 9.55 19.07
CA LYS A 280 16.17 9.85 19.93
C LYS A 280 15.71 9.76 21.39
N GLN A 281 16.08 8.68 22.08
CA GLN A 281 16.13 8.63 23.55
C GLN A 281 17.53 8.97 24.01
#